data_AF-A0A1R4LTH9-F1
#
_entry.id   AF-A0A1R4LTH9-F1
#
_cell.length_a   1.000
_cell.length_b   1.000
_cell.length_c   1.000
_cell.angle_alpha   90.00
_cell.angle_beta   90.00
_cell.angle_gamma   90.00
#
_symmetry.space_group_name_H-M   'P 1'
#
loop_
_entity.id
_entity.type
_entity.pdbx_description
1 polymer ?
#
loop_
_entity_poly.entity_id
_entity_poly.type
_entity_poly.pdbx_seq_one_letter_code
_entity_poly.pdbx_strand_id
1 'polypeptide(L)'
;MLVNKRRFIRLDEISEKTPLTKGDVLALIENGDLAFCAMVDLHRMAAFNPKTNTVLGVFNYRGMVRLYKKDSQAFTLKNKAQTLKQVFILQPDKINQWGSVAEYFGEVAHSRYRIVPKRMPQPDFAFPALAQVEIGQSFTQIGKNLLADWGKTLDVPNQLQADNNHYFQSTWVVIQPESLRLDIEAIERLCGQHQSSMAENSVQSPAISQLEALTHPIEQIVYRILKQDPDARADKIWNMMRTEFRQGGARQYDVDGVIESMSADDICWFGKGLETENEMGYEAFRKNTVYKVRKLVKRT
;
A
#
# COMPACT_ATOMS: atom_id res chain seq x y z
N MET A 1 -30.71 -16.10 12.29
CA MET A 1 -29.83 -15.74 13.43
C MET A 1 -28.63 -15.02 12.87
N LEU A 2 -28.43 -13.74 13.20
CA LEU A 2 -27.25 -12.97 12.79
C LEU A 2 -26.06 -13.46 13.63
N VAL A 3 -25.28 -14.39 13.09
CA VAL A 3 -23.98 -14.71 13.66
C VAL A 3 -23.15 -13.43 13.58
N ASN A 4 -22.74 -12.90 14.73
CA ASN A 4 -21.88 -11.74 14.85
C ASN A 4 -20.53 -12.07 14.16
N LYS A 5 -20.43 -11.79 12.85
CA LYS A 5 -19.23 -12.06 12.05
C LYS A 5 -18.15 -11.07 12.48
N ARG A 6 -17.24 -11.52 13.36
CA ARG A 6 -16.03 -10.76 13.70
C ARG A 6 -15.19 -10.61 12.42
N ARG A 7 -15.03 -9.39 11.91
CA ARG A 7 -14.25 -9.09 10.70
C ARG A 7 -12.79 -9.53 10.79
N PHE A 8 -12.16 -9.36 11.96
CA PHE A 8 -10.75 -9.66 12.15
C PHE A 8 -10.56 -10.90 13.02
N ILE A 9 -9.83 -11.88 12.50
CA ILE A 9 -9.61 -13.18 13.17
C ILE A 9 -8.12 -13.50 13.30
N ARG A 10 -7.77 -14.41 14.21
CA ARG A 10 -6.40 -14.93 14.33
C ARG A 10 -6.11 -15.91 13.21
N LEU A 11 -4.83 -16.11 12.93
CA LEU A 11 -4.36 -17.05 11.92
C LEU A 11 -4.81 -18.50 12.20
N ASP A 12 -4.89 -18.90 13.47
CA ASP A 12 -5.31 -20.25 13.84
C ASP A 12 -6.83 -20.48 13.70
N GLU A 13 -7.62 -19.41 13.56
CA GLU A 13 -9.08 -19.49 13.36
C GLU A 13 -9.46 -19.64 11.87
N ILE A 14 -8.47 -19.63 10.96
CA ILE A 14 -8.70 -19.55 9.51
C ILE A 14 -9.47 -20.75 8.96
N SER A 15 -9.05 -21.97 9.31
CA SER A 15 -9.70 -23.19 8.84
C SER A 15 -11.12 -23.37 9.38
N GLU A 16 -11.50 -22.66 10.45
CA GLU A 16 -12.85 -22.70 11.02
C GLU A 16 -13.80 -21.67 10.38
N LYS A 17 -13.25 -20.59 9.80
CA LYS A 17 -14.01 -19.43 9.34
C LYS A 17 -13.97 -19.25 7.83
N THR A 18 -13.04 -19.91 7.15
CA THR A 18 -12.82 -19.77 5.72
C THR A 18 -12.52 -21.14 5.11
N PRO A 19 -12.68 -21.32 3.79
CA PRO A 19 -12.29 -22.57 3.12
C PRO A 19 -10.77 -22.71 2.96
N LEU A 20 -9.99 -21.71 3.35
CA LEU A 20 -8.53 -21.72 3.22
C LEU A 20 -7.88 -22.40 4.42
N THR A 21 -6.72 -22.99 4.18
CA THR A 21 -5.82 -23.43 5.24
C THR A 21 -4.93 -22.28 5.72
N LYS A 22 -4.30 -22.46 6.88
CA LYS A 22 -3.23 -21.57 7.35
C LYS A 22 -2.09 -21.44 6.34
N GLY A 23 -1.74 -22.55 5.66
CA GLY A 23 -0.70 -22.55 4.62
C GLY A 23 -1.07 -21.66 3.43
N ASP A 24 -2.31 -21.77 2.94
CA ASP A 24 -2.79 -20.95 1.80
C ASP A 24 -2.74 -19.47 2.14
N VAL A 25 -3.17 -19.10 3.34
CA VAL A 25 -3.13 -17.70 3.81
C VAL A 25 -1.70 -17.19 3.93
N LEU A 26 -0.78 -17.99 4.45
CA LEU A 26 0.62 -17.59 4.55
C LEU A 26 1.24 -17.41 3.15
N ALA A 27 0.93 -18.29 2.20
CA ALA A 27 1.37 -18.15 0.81
C ALA A 27 0.83 -16.86 0.17
N LEU A 28 -0.45 -16.53 0.39
CA LEU A 28 -1.04 -15.26 -0.08
C LEU A 28 -0.32 -14.03 0.51
N ILE A 29 0.16 -14.11 1.76
CA ILE A 29 0.92 -13.04 2.40
C ILE A 29 2.35 -12.95 1.85
N GLU A 30 2.99 -14.10 1.61
CA GLU A 30 4.32 -14.17 0.99
C GLU A 30 4.32 -13.59 -0.42
N ASN A 31 3.31 -13.91 -1.23
CA ASN A 31 3.10 -13.33 -2.56
C ASN A 31 2.68 -11.84 -2.47
N GLY A 32 2.12 -11.45 -1.33
CA GLY A 32 1.69 -10.09 -1.01
C GLY A 32 0.32 -9.73 -1.55
N ASP A 33 -0.50 -10.73 -1.84
CA ASP A 33 -1.91 -10.61 -2.20
C ASP A 33 -2.76 -10.32 -0.95
N LEU A 34 -2.25 -10.74 0.22
CA LEU A 34 -2.84 -10.47 1.52
C LEU A 34 -1.80 -9.79 2.43
N ALA A 35 -2.28 -9.00 3.38
CA ALA A 35 -1.45 -8.38 4.41
C ALA A 35 -1.99 -8.70 5.80
N PHE A 36 -1.08 -8.84 6.76
CA PHE A 36 -1.49 -8.96 8.15
C PHE A 36 -2.14 -7.66 8.64
N CYS A 37 -3.08 -7.81 9.55
CA CYS A 37 -3.56 -6.74 10.41
C CYS A 37 -2.99 -6.93 11.82
N ALA A 38 -2.99 -5.88 12.62
CA ALA A 38 -2.62 -5.94 14.03
C ALA A 38 -3.60 -5.13 14.87
N MET A 39 -3.98 -5.67 16.02
CA MET A 39 -4.61 -4.87 17.08
C MET A 39 -3.52 -4.07 17.78
N VAL A 40 -3.67 -2.76 17.86
CA VAL A 40 -2.67 -1.88 18.47
C VAL A 40 -3.32 -0.92 19.46
N ASP A 41 -2.54 -0.47 20.44
CA ASP A 41 -2.86 0.60 21.36
C ASP A 41 -1.67 1.56 21.37
N LEU A 42 -1.74 2.59 20.54
CA LEU A 42 -0.61 3.49 20.24
C LEU A 42 -1.01 4.93 20.50
N HIS A 43 -0.05 5.68 21.02
CA HIS A 43 -0.16 7.10 21.27
C HIS A 43 0.73 7.88 20.32
N ARG A 44 0.31 9.11 19.99
CA ARG A 44 1.08 10.02 19.13
C ARG A 44 1.38 9.40 17.77
N MET A 45 0.36 8.82 17.14
CA MET A 45 0.39 8.47 15.72
C MET A 45 0.19 9.72 14.87
N ALA A 46 0.58 9.68 13.60
CA ALA A 46 0.35 10.80 12.69
C ALA A 46 -0.25 10.35 11.36
N ALA A 47 -1.34 11.00 10.93
CA ALA A 47 -1.94 10.78 9.64
C ALA A 47 -1.00 11.31 8.56
N PHE A 48 -0.69 10.48 7.58
CA PHE A 48 0.44 10.70 6.68
C PHE A 48 0.02 10.53 5.24
N ASN A 49 0.34 11.51 4.41
CA ASN A 49 0.27 11.40 2.97
C ASN A 49 1.67 11.02 2.42
N PRO A 50 1.87 9.77 1.98
CA PRO A 50 3.17 9.33 1.46
C PRO A 50 3.57 10.03 0.16
N LYS A 51 2.62 10.41 -0.69
CA LYS A 51 2.90 11.06 -1.99
C LYS A 51 3.54 12.44 -1.82
N THR A 52 3.09 13.18 -0.82
CA THR A 52 3.54 14.54 -0.55
C THR A 52 4.45 14.64 0.67
N ASN A 53 4.79 13.49 1.29
CA ASN A 53 5.52 13.40 2.55
C ASN A 53 4.97 14.37 3.62
N THR A 54 3.64 14.43 3.74
CA THR A 54 2.93 15.43 4.56
C THR A 54 2.20 14.79 5.74
N VAL A 55 2.34 15.37 6.93
CA VAL A 55 1.56 15.04 8.12
C VAL A 55 0.34 15.94 8.22
N LEU A 56 -0.83 15.30 8.28
CA LEU A 56 -2.14 15.96 8.24
C LEU A 56 -2.74 16.19 9.63
N GLY A 57 -2.34 15.37 10.61
CA GLY A 57 -2.85 15.42 11.98
C GLY A 57 -2.16 14.38 12.86
N VAL A 58 -2.25 14.58 14.17
CA VAL A 58 -1.70 13.70 15.21
C VAL A 58 -2.86 13.17 16.05
N PHE A 59 -2.76 11.92 16.47
CA PHE A 59 -3.84 11.26 17.21
C PHE A 59 -3.35 10.08 18.06
N ASN A 60 -4.21 9.61 18.95
CA ASN A 60 -4.08 8.34 19.64
C ASN A 60 -5.03 7.31 19.03
N TYR A 61 -4.67 6.03 19.08
CA TYR A 61 -5.45 5.00 18.39
C TYR A 61 -5.41 3.68 19.13
N ARG A 62 -6.60 3.14 19.38
CA ARG A 62 -6.77 1.77 19.87
C ARG A 62 -7.71 1.01 18.96
N GLY A 63 -7.16 0.22 18.05
CA GLY A 63 -7.94 -0.46 17.03
C GLY A 63 -7.09 -1.27 16.07
N MET A 64 -7.69 -1.63 14.94
CA MET A 64 -7.03 -2.46 13.93
C MET A 64 -6.26 -1.60 12.92
N VAL A 65 -5.02 -1.99 12.67
CA VAL A 65 -4.20 -1.45 11.57
C VAL A 65 -3.84 -2.56 10.60
N ARG A 66 -3.71 -2.24 9.32
CA ARG A 66 -3.11 -3.12 8.32
C ARG A 66 -1.62 -2.80 8.19
N LEU A 67 -0.82 -3.85 8.15
CA LEU A 67 0.61 -3.76 7.93
C LEU A 67 0.91 -3.62 6.43
N TYR A 68 2.04 -3.02 6.09
CA TYR A 68 2.48 -3.01 4.69
C TYR A 68 2.97 -4.40 4.26
N LYS A 69 3.01 -4.63 2.94
CA LYS A 69 3.42 -5.91 2.34
C LYS A 69 4.74 -6.43 2.90
N LYS A 70 5.79 -5.59 2.87
CA LYS A 70 7.13 -5.94 3.36
C LYS A 70 7.12 -6.39 4.83
N ASP A 71 6.30 -5.74 5.65
CA ASP A 71 6.25 -6.00 7.09
C ASP A 71 5.47 -7.29 7.36
N SER A 72 4.39 -7.51 6.61
CA SER A 72 3.61 -8.75 6.66
C SER A 72 4.45 -9.96 6.26
N GLN A 73 5.21 -9.85 5.16
CA GLN A 73 6.14 -10.88 4.70
C GLN A 73 7.23 -11.16 5.75
N ALA A 74 7.77 -10.12 6.41
CA ALA A 74 8.75 -10.29 7.47
C ALA A 74 8.21 -11.12 8.65
N PHE A 75 6.94 -10.94 9.01
CA PHE A 75 6.28 -11.77 10.02
C PHE A 75 6.13 -13.23 9.59
N THR A 76 5.75 -13.49 8.34
CA THR A 76 5.65 -14.87 7.83
C THR A 76 7.01 -15.59 7.88
N LEU A 77 8.08 -14.92 7.44
CA LEU A 77 9.41 -15.53 7.34
C LEU A 77 10.07 -15.76 8.72
N LYS A 78 9.90 -14.83 9.65
CA LYS A 78 10.66 -14.83 10.91
C LYS A 78 9.85 -15.28 12.11
N ASN A 79 8.52 -15.14 12.06
CA ASN A 79 7.60 -15.34 13.17
C ASN A 79 8.09 -14.75 14.51
N LYS A 80 8.61 -13.52 14.45
CA LYS A 80 9.18 -12.77 15.58
C LYS A 80 8.65 -11.35 15.58
N ALA A 81 8.74 -10.68 16.73
CA ALA A 81 8.42 -9.27 16.84
C ALA A 81 9.14 -8.44 15.75
N GLN A 82 8.39 -7.55 15.10
CA GLN A 82 8.92 -6.65 14.07
C GLN A 82 8.73 -5.19 14.48
N THR A 83 9.66 -4.35 14.06
CA THR A 83 9.58 -2.90 14.22
C THR A 83 8.92 -2.26 13.00
N LEU A 84 7.92 -1.42 13.23
CA LEU A 84 7.15 -0.76 12.18
C LEU A 84 7.24 0.75 12.32
N LYS A 85 7.29 1.43 11.18
CA LYS A 85 7.29 2.90 11.12
C LYS A 85 6.00 3.46 10.55
N GLN A 86 5.36 2.68 9.68
CA GLN A 86 4.14 3.07 8.97
C GLN A 86 3.13 1.93 9.03
N VAL A 87 1.86 2.30 9.11
CA VAL A 87 0.72 1.39 9.12
C VAL A 87 -0.45 2.02 8.37
N PHE A 88 -1.48 1.24 8.08
CA PHE A 88 -2.70 1.73 7.46
C PHE A 88 -3.87 1.60 8.45
N ILE A 89 -4.50 2.72 8.83
CA ILE A 89 -5.61 2.74 9.79
C ILE A 89 -6.86 2.16 9.12
N LEU A 90 -7.50 1.17 9.74
CA LEU A 90 -8.69 0.51 9.19
C LEU A 90 -10.01 0.92 9.85
N GLN A 91 -9.96 1.45 11.07
CA GLN A 91 -11.16 1.81 11.86
C GLN A 91 -11.06 3.27 12.33
N PRO A 92 -11.25 4.25 11.43
CA PRO A 92 -11.10 5.67 11.78
C PRO A 92 -12.01 6.12 12.93
N ASP A 93 -13.13 5.43 13.17
CA ASP A 93 -14.04 5.65 14.30
C ASP A 93 -13.39 5.40 15.68
N LYS A 94 -12.26 4.69 15.74
CA LYS A 94 -11.52 4.38 16.98
C LYS A 94 -10.42 5.39 17.32
N ILE A 95 -10.29 6.44 16.52
CA ILE A 95 -9.31 7.50 16.76
C ILE A 95 -9.73 8.34 17.96
N ASN A 96 -8.77 8.62 18.82
CA ASN A 96 -8.93 9.48 19.99
C ASN A 96 -8.02 10.70 19.87
N GLN A 97 -8.48 11.82 20.42
CA GLN A 97 -7.70 13.05 20.54
C GLN A 97 -7.14 13.56 19.19
N TRP A 98 -7.89 13.51 18.10
CA TRP A 98 -7.41 14.03 16.82
C TRP A 98 -7.09 15.54 16.89
N GLY A 99 -5.88 15.93 16.50
CA GLY A 99 -5.42 17.33 16.56
C GLY A 99 -4.35 17.67 15.53
N SER A 100 -3.98 18.94 15.49
CA SER A 100 -2.82 19.39 14.70
C SER A 100 -1.50 19.00 15.36
N VAL A 101 -0.39 19.06 14.62
CA VAL A 101 0.95 18.82 15.21
C VAL A 101 1.25 19.85 16.32
N ALA A 102 0.84 21.11 16.10
CA ALA A 102 1.04 22.18 17.06
C ALA A 102 0.25 21.98 18.37
N GLU A 103 -0.96 21.42 18.29
CA GLU A 103 -1.77 21.09 19.47
C GLU A 103 -1.12 19.98 20.33
N TYR A 104 -0.42 19.04 19.70
CA TYR A 104 0.21 17.92 20.40
C TYR A 104 1.58 18.23 20.97
N PHE A 105 2.37 19.02 20.24
CA PHE A 105 3.79 19.17 20.53
C PHE A 105 4.25 20.63 20.63
N GLY A 106 3.34 21.60 20.48
CA GLY A 106 3.70 23.01 20.41
C GLY A 106 4.39 23.38 19.10
N GLU A 107 5.15 24.47 19.12
CA GLU A 107 5.86 24.93 17.93
C GLU A 107 6.98 23.95 17.52
N VAL A 108 6.91 23.50 16.27
CA VAL A 108 7.94 22.64 15.66
C VAL A 108 8.89 23.54 14.87
N ALA A 109 10.15 23.63 15.33
CA ALA A 109 11.17 24.41 14.65
C ALA A 109 11.60 23.75 13.32
N HIS A 110 11.71 22.42 13.32
CA HIS A 110 12.23 21.66 12.18
C HIS A 110 11.50 20.31 12.04
N SER A 111 11.37 19.81 10.81
CA SER A 111 10.65 18.56 10.54
C SER A 111 11.17 17.87 9.27
N ARG A 112 11.19 16.52 9.27
CA ARG A 112 11.37 15.73 8.02
C ARG A 112 10.14 15.73 7.11
N TYR A 113 9.00 16.10 7.68
CA TYR A 113 7.70 16.03 7.05
C TYR A 113 7.19 17.43 6.79
N ARG A 114 6.48 17.60 5.68
CA ARG A 114 5.63 18.80 5.53
C ARG A 114 4.52 18.69 6.58
N ILE A 115 4.33 19.73 7.37
CA ILE A 115 3.30 19.75 8.42
C ILE A 115 2.20 20.68 7.96
N VAL A 116 0.95 20.21 7.99
CA VAL A 116 -0.19 21.11 7.81
C VAL A 116 -0.34 21.94 9.09
N PRO A 117 -0.26 23.28 9.01
CA PRO A 117 -0.22 24.13 10.20
C PRO A 117 -1.59 24.25 10.90
N LYS A 118 -2.68 23.99 10.16
CA LYS A 118 -4.06 24.07 10.67
C LYS A 118 -4.58 22.67 10.97
N ARG A 119 -5.48 22.58 11.95
CA ARG A 119 -6.22 21.34 12.24
C ARG A 119 -7.09 20.95 11.05
N MET A 120 -6.79 19.79 10.47
CA MET A 120 -7.59 19.19 9.39
C MET A 120 -8.75 18.37 9.97
N PRO A 121 -9.84 18.17 9.24
CA PRO A 121 -10.87 17.21 9.61
C PRO A 121 -10.28 15.79 9.74
N GLN A 122 -10.76 15.03 10.73
CA GLN A 122 -10.42 13.62 10.85
C GLN A 122 -11.01 12.84 9.66
N PRO A 123 -10.23 12.01 8.97
CA PRO A 123 -10.76 11.13 7.94
C PRO A 123 -11.76 10.11 8.52
N ASP A 124 -12.82 9.84 7.77
CA ASP A 124 -13.82 8.80 8.05
C ASP A 124 -13.56 7.51 7.24
N PHE A 125 -12.57 7.52 6.35
CA PHE A 125 -12.11 6.39 5.56
C PHE A 125 -10.73 5.90 6.01
N ALA A 126 -10.31 4.71 5.58
CA ALA A 126 -9.02 4.13 5.94
C ALA A 126 -7.84 4.88 5.30
N PHE A 127 -6.77 5.17 6.06
CA PHE A 127 -5.67 6.04 5.62
C PHE A 127 -4.28 5.62 6.12
N PRO A 128 -3.18 6.02 5.44
CA PRO A 128 -1.81 5.77 5.90
C PRO A 128 -1.45 6.61 7.13
N ALA A 129 -0.72 6.01 8.07
CA ALA A 129 -0.25 6.69 9.26
C ALA A 129 1.20 6.32 9.61
N LEU A 130 1.92 7.26 10.20
CA LEU A 130 3.15 6.99 10.93
C LEU A 130 2.76 6.35 12.27
N ALA A 131 3.41 5.23 12.60
CA ALA A 131 3.05 4.42 13.73
C ALA A 131 3.30 5.12 15.07
N GLN A 132 4.29 5.99 15.11
CA GLN A 132 4.55 6.89 16.24
C GLN A 132 5.39 8.08 15.77
N VAL A 133 5.14 9.25 16.35
CA VAL A 133 5.89 10.49 16.13
C VAL A 133 6.27 11.15 17.45
N GLU A 134 7.35 11.90 17.42
CA GLU A 134 7.91 12.63 18.56
C GLU A 134 8.60 13.92 18.12
N ILE A 135 8.92 14.76 19.10
CA ILE A 135 9.91 15.83 18.97
C ILE A 135 11.19 15.39 19.68
N GLY A 136 12.32 15.42 18.97
CA GLY A 136 13.62 15.03 19.51
C GLY A 136 14.78 15.76 18.85
N GLN A 137 16.01 15.33 19.13
CA GLN A 137 17.20 15.80 18.42
C GLN A 137 17.24 15.19 17.01
N SER A 138 17.80 15.93 16.04
CA SER A 138 17.92 15.41 14.67
C SER A 138 18.83 14.16 14.62
N PHE A 139 18.50 13.18 13.77
CA PHE A 139 19.35 12.00 13.54
C PHE A 139 20.82 12.35 13.19
N THR A 140 21.05 13.48 12.54
CA THR A 140 22.40 13.98 12.22
C THR A 140 23.18 14.37 13.47
N GLN A 141 22.50 14.85 14.52
CA GLN A 141 23.10 15.15 15.82
C GLN A 141 23.30 13.87 16.66
N ILE A 142 22.37 12.91 16.62
CA ILE A 142 22.52 11.62 17.29
C ILE A 142 23.75 10.87 16.75
N GLY A 143 23.94 10.85 15.42
CA GLY A 143 25.13 10.27 14.79
C GLY A 143 26.43 10.98 15.17
N LYS A 144 26.40 12.32 15.29
CA LYS A 144 27.57 13.10 15.74
C LYS A 144 27.90 12.86 17.22
N ASN A 145 26.88 12.73 18.08
CA ASN A 145 27.07 12.45 19.51
C ASN A 145 27.59 11.03 19.73
N LEU A 146 27.08 10.04 18.99
CA LEU A 146 27.61 8.66 19.01
C LEU A 146 29.05 8.57 18.48
N LEU A 147 29.38 9.33 17.42
CA LEU A 147 30.76 9.41 16.90
C LEU A 147 31.70 10.15 17.86
N ALA A 148 31.22 11.17 18.57
CA ALA A 148 31.99 11.85 19.62
C ALA A 148 32.25 10.95 20.84
N ASP A 149 31.26 10.13 21.24
CA ASP A 149 31.43 9.16 22.33
C ASP A 149 32.35 7.98 21.96
N TRP A 150 32.38 7.55 20.70
CA TRP A 150 33.36 6.58 20.19
C TRP A 150 34.73 7.19 19.90
N GLY A 151 34.80 8.50 19.72
CA GLY A 151 35.99 9.28 19.41
C GLY A 151 36.66 9.92 20.63
N LYS A 152 36.77 9.23 21.76
CA LYS A 152 37.66 9.64 22.87
C LYS A 152 39.13 9.53 22.45
N THR A 153 39.59 10.35 21.50
CA THR A 153 41.02 10.68 21.23
C THR A 153 41.23 11.69 20.10
N LEU A 154 40.30 12.60 19.80
CA LEU A 154 40.64 13.77 18.97
C LEU A 154 39.97 15.02 19.54
N ASP A 155 40.79 16.00 19.92
CA ASP A 155 40.39 17.34 20.33
C ASP A 155 39.58 18.02 19.21
N VAL A 156 38.26 17.88 19.28
CA VAL A 156 37.33 18.67 18.49
C VAL A 156 36.93 19.86 19.36
N PRO A 157 37.14 21.11 18.92
CA PRO A 157 36.90 22.29 19.74
C PRO A 157 35.46 22.32 20.23
N ASN A 158 35.34 22.54 21.53
CA ASN A 158 34.13 22.56 22.34
C ASN A 158 33.30 23.82 22.01
N GLN A 159 32.70 23.86 20.82
CA GLN A 159 31.80 24.93 20.41
C GLN A 159 30.76 24.40 19.41
N LEU A 160 29.91 23.49 19.89
CA LEU A 160 28.56 23.37 19.35
C LEU A 160 27.63 23.59 20.53
N GLN A 161 27.13 24.83 20.64
CA GLN A 161 25.92 25.09 21.41
C GLN A 161 24.91 24.01 21.02
N ALA A 162 24.51 23.20 21.98
CA ALA A 162 23.46 22.22 21.82
C ALA A 162 22.17 22.99 21.52
N ASP A 163 21.94 23.27 20.25
CA ASP A 163 20.65 23.74 19.75
C ASP A 163 19.68 22.56 19.94
N ASN A 164 19.07 22.52 21.12
CA ASN A 164 18.01 21.59 21.53
C ASN A 164 16.73 21.90 20.76
N ASN A 165 16.81 21.89 19.43
CA ASN A 165 15.74 22.38 18.59
C ASN A 165 14.77 21.26 18.26
N HIS A 166 13.51 21.57 18.54
CA HIS A 166 12.29 20.79 18.43
C HIS A 166 12.12 20.16 17.03
N TYR A 167 12.77 19.01 16.79
CA TYR A 167 12.74 18.32 15.50
C TYR A 167 11.65 17.25 15.48
N PHE A 168 10.61 17.46 14.66
CA PHE A 168 9.52 16.51 14.49
C PHE A 168 9.94 15.32 13.61
N GLN A 169 9.83 14.11 14.16
CA GLN A 169 10.23 12.88 13.49
C GLN A 169 9.32 11.70 13.87
N SER A 170 9.35 10.67 13.03
CA SER A 170 8.69 9.38 13.31
C SER A 170 9.65 8.42 14.00
N THR A 171 9.13 7.58 14.89
CA THR A 171 9.86 6.49 15.55
C THR A 171 9.32 5.14 15.11
N TRP A 172 9.92 4.08 15.67
CA TRP A 172 9.53 2.69 15.42
C TRP A 172 8.70 2.17 16.58
N VAL A 173 7.65 1.41 16.27
CA VAL A 173 6.86 0.66 17.24
C VAL A 173 7.10 -0.83 17.06
N VAL A 174 7.11 -1.60 18.14
CA VAL A 174 7.25 -3.06 18.09
C VAL A 174 5.87 -3.69 18.04
N ILE A 175 5.62 -4.53 17.03
CA ILE A 175 4.42 -5.37 16.95
C ILE A 175 4.80 -6.81 17.27
N GLN A 176 4.03 -7.42 18.16
CA GLN A 176 4.18 -8.80 18.57
C GLN A 176 3.35 -9.75 17.66
N PRO A 177 3.85 -10.96 17.32
CA PRO A 177 3.13 -11.91 16.48
C PRO A 177 1.72 -12.25 16.98
N GLU A 178 1.50 -12.28 18.29
CA GLU A 178 0.22 -12.63 18.92
C GLU A 178 -0.86 -11.54 18.69
N SER A 179 -0.42 -10.34 18.33
CA SER A 179 -1.30 -9.22 17.98
C SER A 179 -1.80 -9.30 16.54
N LEU A 180 -1.22 -10.19 15.72
CA LEU A 180 -1.57 -10.33 14.31
C LEU A 180 -2.97 -10.91 14.14
N ARG A 181 -3.67 -10.38 13.14
CA ARG A 181 -5.00 -10.77 12.72
C ARG A 181 -5.06 -10.76 11.20
N LEU A 182 -6.14 -11.30 10.68
CA LEU A 182 -6.46 -11.33 9.26
C LEU A 182 -7.83 -10.70 9.06
N ASP A 183 -7.98 -9.95 7.99
CA ASP A 183 -9.24 -9.33 7.60
C ASP A 183 -10.04 -10.33 6.76
N ILE A 184 -11.14 -10.86 7.30
CA ILE A 184 -12.02 -11.80 6.60
C ILE A 184 -12.57 -11.17 5.33
N GLU A 185 -12.91 -9.88 5.34
CA GLU A 185 -13.43 -9.21 4.14
C GLU A 185 -12.37 -9.13 3.03
N ALA A 186 -11.08 -9.10 3.39
CA ALA A 186 -10.00 -9.18 2.40
C ALA A 186 -9.87 -10.60 1.83
N ILE A 187 -9.98 -11.62 2.68
CA ILE A 187 -9.97 -13.03 2.26
C ILE A 187 -11.17 -13.35 1.36
N GLU A 188 -12.38 -12.96 1.77
CA GLU A 188 -13.61 -13.18 1.01
C GLU A 188 -13.54 -12.50 -0.37
N ARG A 189 -12.93 -11.31 -0.47
CA ARG A 189 -12.69 -10.66 -1.78
C ARG A 189 -11.75 -11.46 -2.68
N LEU A 190 -10.65 -11.98 -2.14
CA LEU A 190 -9.71 -12.82 -2.89
C LEU A 190 -10.35 -14.14 -3.34
N CYS A 191 -11.10 -14.79 -2.45
CA CYS A 191 -11.84 -16.02 -2.76
C CYS A 191 -12.99 -15.78 -3.75
N GLY A 192 -13.71 -14.67 -3.64
CA GLY A 192 -14.78 -14.30 -4.58
C GLY A 192 -14.26 -14.04 -5.99
N GLN A 193 -13.04 -13.48 -6.11
CA GLN A 193 -12.32 -13.36 -7.37
C GLN A 193 -11.92 -14.73 -7.94
N HIS A 194 -11.55 -15.70 -7.09
CA HIS A 194 -11.24 -17.08 -7.49
C HIS A 194 -12.48 -17.94 -7.80
N GLN A 195 -13.64 -17.68 -7.19
CA GLN A 195 -14.87 -18.41 -7.48
C GLN A 195 -15.56 -17.87 -8.74
N SER A 196 -15.44 -16.58 -9.02
CA SER A 196 -15.91 -16.00 -10.29
C SER A 196 -15.09 -16.50 -11.48
N SER A 197 -13.82 -16.88 -11.28
CA SER A 197 -13.01 -17.54 -12.31
C SER A 197 -13.23 -19.05 -12.42
N MET A 198 -13.95 -19.68 -11.48
CA MET A 198 -14.29 -21.11 -11.52
C MET A 198 -15.75 -21.40 -11.93
N ALA A 199 -16.69 -20.48 -11.69
CA ALA A 199 -18.08 -20.65 -12.11
C ALA A 199 -18.30 -20.46 -13.63
N GLU A 200 -17.33 -19.90 -14.37
CA GLU A 200 -17.37 -19.81 -15.83
C GLU A 200 -16.67 -21.00 -16.55
N ASN A 201 -16.12 -21.98 -15.81
CA ASN A 201 -15.34 -23.07 -16.40
C ASN A 201 -16.10 -24.39 -16.62
N SER A 202 -17.45 -24.37 -16.69
CA SER A 202 -18.22 -25.54 -17.16
C SER A 202 -18.59 -25.50 -18.65
N VAL A 203 -17.98 -24.62 -19.44
CA VAL A 203 -18.00 -24.75 -20.91
C VAL A 203 -16.56 -24.66 -21.40
N GLN A 204 -16.02 -25.80 -21.83
CA GLN A 204 -14.75 -25.89 -22.52
C GLN A 204 -14.68 -24.85 -23.63
N SER A 205 -13.75 -23.91 -23.52
CA SER A 205 -13.32 -23.06 -24.62
C SER A 205 -11.79 -22.98 -24.65
N PRO A 206 -11.14 -23.05 -25.83
CA PRO A 206 -9.68 -23.25 -25.95
C PRO A 206 -8.85 -21.99 -25.64
N ALA A 207 -9.42 -20.98 -24.99
CA ALA A 207 -8.85 -19.64 -24.93
C ALA A 207 -7.83 -19.42 -23.80
N ILE A 208 -7.78 -20.30 -22.78
CA ILE A 208 -6.94 -20.11 -21.58
C ILE A 208 -5.45 -20.23 -21.91
N SER A 209 -5.06 -21.00 -22.92
CA SER A 209 -3.64 -21.17 -23.30
C SER A 209 -2.99 -19.95 -23.94
N GLN A 210 -3.73 -18.86 -24.22
CA GLN A 210 -3.20 -17.69 -24.95
C GLN A 210 -2.93 -16.47 -24.07
N LEU A 211 -3.59 -16.37 -22.90
CA LEU A 211 -3.31 -15.30 -21.93
C LEU A 211 -1.94 -15.49 -21.26
N GLU A 212 -1.48 -16.74 -21.14
CA GLU A 212 -0.15 -17.10 -20.61
C GLU A 212 1.01 -16.55 -21.47
N ALA A 213 0.77 -16.22 -22.74
CA ALA A 213 1.79 -15.62 -23.61
C ALA A 213 1.96 -14.11 -23.43
N LEU A 214 0.96 -13.42 -22.87
CA LEU A 214 0.99 -11.96 -22.66
C LEU A 214 1.48 -11.65 -21.25
N THR A 215 2.79 -11.45 -21.11
CA THR A 215 3.42 -11.11 -19.82
C THR A 215 3.42 -9.61 -19.52
N HIS A 216 3.07 -8.76 -20.49
CA HIS A 216 3.10 -7.32 -20.35
C HIS A 216 1.74 -6.78 -19.83
N PRO A 217 1.71 -6.06 -18.69
CA PRO A 217 0.47 -5.62 -18.04
C PRO A 217 -0.41 -4.75 -18.96
N ILE A 218 0.18 -3.79 -19.67
CA ILE A 218 -0.58 -2.96 -20.63
C ILE A 218 -1.14 -3.80 -21.81
N GLU A 219 -0.43 -4.84 -22.26
CA GLU A 219 -0.93 -5.70 -23.34
C GLU A 219 -2.15 -6.52 -22.87
N GLN A 220 -2.18 -6.94 -21.60
CA GLN A 220 -3.32 -7.63 -21.01
C GLN A 220 -4.55 -6.72 -20.92
N ILE A 221 -4.38 -5.45 -20.54
CA ILE A 221 -5.46 -4.46 -20.52
C ILE A 221 -6.01 -4.23 -21.93
N VAL A 222 -5.11 -4.03 -22.91
CA VAL A 222 -5.50 -3.86 -24.32
C VAL A 222 -6.23 -5.08 -24.86
N TYR A 223 -5.81 -6.29 -24.45
CA TYR A 223 -6.49 -7.53 -24.84
C TYR A 223 -7.92 -7.60 -24.32
N ARG A 224 -8.15 -7.22 -23.05
CA ARG A 224 -9.50 -7.15 -22.46
C ARG A 224 -10.39 -6.15 -23.22
N ILE A 225 -9.85 -4.99 -23.59
CA ILE A 225 -10.58 -4.00 -24.39
C ILE A 225 -10.92 -4.54 -25.79
N LEU A 226 -9.94 -5.13 -26.49
CA LEU A 226 -10.14 -5.70 -27.83
C LEU A 226 -11.04 -6.95 -27.84
N LYS A 227 -11.18 -7.66 -26.71
CA LYS A 227 -12.17 -8.73 -26.56
C LYS A 227 -13.60 -8.20 -26.59
N GLN A 228 -13.83 -7.02 -26.00
CA GLN A 228 -15.15 -6.39 -25.94
C GLN A 228 -15.45 -5.54 -27.20
N ASP A 229 -14.43 -4.88 -27.75
CA ASP A 229 -14.52 -4.08 -28.97
C ASP A 229 -13.34 -4.40 -29.90
N PRO A 230 -13.45 -5.47 -30.73
CA PRO A 230 -12.37 -5.97 -31.59
C PRO A 230 -11.85 -4.94 -32.61
N ASP A 231 -12.69 -4.00 -33.01
CA ASP A 231 -12.38 -2.98 -34.00
C ASP A 231 -11.98 -1.64 -33.36
N ALA A 232 -11.93 -1.55 -32.02
CA ALA A 232 -11.51 -0.34 -31.31
C ALA A 232 -10.16 0.16 -31.83
N ARG A 233 -10.11 1.41 -32.32
CA ARG A 233 -8.86 2.04 -32.75
C ARG A 233 -7.97 2.36 -31.55
N ALA A 234 -6.66 2.50 -31.76
CA ALA A 234 -5.70 2.74 -30.68
C ALA A 234 -6.02 3.99 -29.84
N ASP A 235 -6.52 5.06 -30.47
CA ASP A 235 -6.98 6.28 -29.79
C ASP A 235 -8.18 6.02 -28.89
N LYS A 236 -9.12 5.18 -29.35
CA LYS A 236 -10.29 4.77 -28.57
C LYS A 236 -9.86 3.94 -27.36
N ILE A 237 -8.98 2.96 -27.54
CA ILE A 237 -8.45 2.11 -26.45
C ILE A 237 -7.73 2.98 -25.40
N TRP A 238 -6.88 3.90 -25.84
CA TRP A 238 -6.17 4.83 -24.96
C TRP A 238 -7.12 5.69 -24.14
N ASN A 239 -8.14 6.26 -24.77
CA ASN A 239 -9.14 7.08 -24.08
C ASN A 239 -10.02 6.26 -23.13
N MET A 240 -10.32 5.00 -23.44
CA MET A 240 -11.06 4.10 -22.54
C MET A 240 -10.25 3.84 -21.26
N MET A 241 -8.97 3.46 -21.40
CA MET A 241 -8.07 3.26 -20.26
C MET A 241 -7.94 4.54 -19.41
N ARG A 242 -7.77 5.70 -20.06
CA ARG A 242 -7.62 7.00 -19.39
C ARG A 242 -8.90 7.42 -18.65
N THR A 243 -10.07 7.16 -19.24
CA THR A 243 -11.36 7.51 -18.65
C THR A 243 -11.63 6.65 -17.43
N GLU A 244 -11.39 5.34 -17.53
CA GLU A 244 -11.50 4.41 -16.40
C GLU A 244 -10.57 4.80 -15.25
N PHE A 245 -9.30 5.07 -15.55
CA PHE A 245 -8.31 5.50 -14.55
C PHE A 245 -8.76 6.76 -13.80
N ARG A 246 -9.36 7.74 -14.49
CA ARG A 246 -9.81 9.01 -13.91
C ARG A 246 -11.10 8.90 -13.09
N GLN A 247 -12.00 7.99 -13.46
CA GLN A 247 -13.30 7.87 -12.80
C GLN A 247 -13.21 7.23 -11.41
N GLY A 248 -12.10 6.55 -11.08
CA GLY A 248 -11.86 6.01 -9.74
C GLY A 248 -12.89 4.98 -9.25
N GLY A 249 -13.75 4.49 -10.14
CA GLY A 249 -14.79 3.50 -9.87
C GLY A 249 -14.28 2.06 -10.00
N ALA A 250 -15.19 1.11 -10.20
CA ALA A 250 -14.84 -0.28 -10.48
C ALA A 250 -14.02 -0.36 -11.79
N ARG A 251 -12.77 -0.83 -11.71
CA ARG A 251 -11.90 -0.99 -12.87
C ARG A 251 -12.35 -2.22 -13.66
N GLN A 252 -12.75 -2.01 -14.92
CA GLN A 252 -13.21 -3.04 -15.84
C GLN A 252 -12.05 -3.63 -16.65
N TYR A 253 -11.07 -2.81 -17.04
CA TYR A 253 -9.96 -3.23 -17.89
C TYR A 253 -8.64 -3.33 -17.14
N ASP A 254 -8.30 -2.32 -16.33
CA ASP A 254 -7.16 -2.34 -15.42
C ASP A 254 -7.50 -3.03 -14.09
N VAL A 255 -7.94 -4.29 -14.18
CA VAL A 255 -8.42 -5.11 -13.05
C VAL A 255 -7.39 -5.20 -11.92
N ASP A 256 -6.11 -5.25 -12.29
CA ASP A 256 -4.97 -5.42 -11.39
C ASP A 256 -4.45 -4.09 -10.84
N GLY A 257 -5.04 -2.97 -11.28
CA GLY A 257 -4.70 -1.63 -10.84
C GLY A 257 -3.25 -1.22 -11.17
N VAL A 258 -2.69 -1.75 -12.25
CA VAL A 258 -1.27 -1.62 -12.59
C VAL A 258 -0.92 -0.23 -13.15
N ILE A 259 -1.90 0.49 -13.69
CA ILE A 259 -1.70 1.86 -14.18
C ILE A 259 -1.55 2.80 -12.98
N GLU A 260 -0.40 3.45 -12.90
CA GLU A 260 -0.06 4.43 -11.88
C GLU A 260 -0.51 5.83 -12.28
N SER A 261 -0.25 6.22 -13.53
CA SER A 261 -0.65 7.51 -14.07
C SER A 261 -0.88 7.41 -15.58
N MET A 262 -1.77 8.26 -16.10
CA MET A 262 -2.05 8.31 -17.54
C MET A 262 -2.42 9.74 -17.95
N SER A 263 -1.62 10.30 -18.86
CA SER A 263 -1.79 11.63 -19.44
C SER A 263 -2.47 11.55 -20.81
N ALA A 264 -2.46 12.64 -21.57
CA ALA A 264 -2.88 12.58 -22.98
C ALA A 264 -1.86 11.81 -23.84
N ASP A 265 -0.58 11.91 -23.47
CA ASP A 265 0.54 11.52 -24.32
C ASP A 265 1.26 10.28 -23.78
N ASP A 266 1.20 10.02 -22.47
CA ASP A 266 1.98 8.98 -21.80
C ASP A 266 1.16 8.15 -20.81
N ILE A 267 1.60 6.91 -20.58
CA ILE A 267 1.07 6.00 -19.55
C ILE A 267 2.22 5.44 -18.73
N CYS A 268 2.06 5.47 -17.40
CA CYS A 268 3.00 4.91 -16.42
C CYS A 268 2.36 3.73 -15.68
N TRP A 269 3.10 2.63 -15.50
CA TRP A 269 2.62 1.44 -14.79
C TRP A 269 3.74 0.71 -14.03
N PHE A 270 3.34 -0.09 -13.04
CA PHE A 270 4.26 -0.94 -12.28
C PHE A 270 4.56 -2.26 -13.02
N GLY A 271 5.84 -2.55 -13.25
CA GLY A 271 6.31 -3.77 -13.92
C GLY A 271 6.74 -4.90 -12.98
N LYS A 272 7.27 -6.00 -13.54
CA LYS A 272 7.75 -7.20 -12.79
C LYS A 272 9.00 -6.96 -11.90
N GLY A 273 9.42 -5.71 -11.68
CA GLY A 273 10.55 -5.36 -10.81
C GLY A 273 10.10 -4.52 -9.62
N LEU A 274 10.71 -4.74 -8.45
CA LEU A 274 10.36 -4.07 -7.18
C LEU A 274 10.46 -2.53 -7.21
N GLU A 275 11.04 -1.94 -8.26
CA GLU A 275 11.17 -0.48 -8.46
C GLU A 275 11.11 -0.06 -9.95
N THR A 276 10.45 -0.82 -10.84
CA THR A 276 10.32 -0.38 -12.25
C THR A 276 9.00 0.31 -12.52
N GLU A 277 8.99 1.64 -12.32
CA GLU A 277 8.06 2.53 -13.03
C GLU A 277 8.41 2.46 -14.51
N ASN A 278 7.50 1.90 -15.32
CA ASN A 278 7.67 1.85 -16.77
C ASN A 278 6.73 2.88 -17.38
N GLU A 279 7.23 3.59 -18.38
CA GLU A 279 6.50 4.62 -19.12
C GLU A 279 6.47 4.27 -20.61
N MET A 280 5.35 4.55 -21.27
CA MET A 280 5.27 4.53 -22.73
C MET A 280 4.42 5.67 -23.24
N GLY A 281 4.89 6.32 -24.31
CA GLY A 281 4.10 7.30 -25.04
C GLY A 281 3.06 6.65 -25.96
N TYR A 282 2.07 7.43 -26.36
CA TYR A 282 0.95 7.00 -27.21
C TYR A 282 1.41 6.39 -28.56
N GLU A 283 2.48 6.93 -29.15
CA GLU A 283 3.04 6.38 -30.39
C GLU A 283 3.61 4.96 -30.21
N ALA A 284 4.31 4.71 -29.10
CA ALA A 284 4.83 3.38 -28.77
C ALA A 284 3.68 2.41 -28.46
N PHE A 285 2.67 2.87 -27.71
CA PHE A 285 1.45 2.12 -27.43
C PHE A 285 0.72 1.71 -28.71
N ARG A 286 0.49 2.65 -29.62
CA ARG A 286 -0.22 2.42 -30.89
C ARG A 286 0.54 1.45 -31.79
N LYS A 287 1.84 1.66 -31.99
CA LYS A 287 2.65 0.91 -32.97
C LYS A 287 3.08 -0.47 -32.48
N ASN A 288 3.34 -0.61 -31.18
CA ASN A 288 3.91 -1.84 -30.63
C ASN A 288 2.84 -2.63 -29.87
N THR A 289 2.25 -2.03 -28.83
CA THR A 289 1.34 -2.70 -27.90
C THR A 289 0.04 -3.12 -28.58
N VAL A 290 -0.72 -2.16 -29.14
CA VAL A 290 -2.03 -2.45 -29.78
C VAL A 290 -1.86 -3.34 -31.01
N TYR A 291 -0.82 -3.10 -31.81
CA TYR A 291 -0.54 -3.92 -32.99
C TYR A 291 -0.26 -5.39 -32.62
N LYS A 292 0.60 -5.62 -31.62
CA LYS A 292 0.95 -6.97 -31.16
C LYS A 292 -0.26 -7.71 -30.60
N VAL A 293 -1.05 -7.05 -29.75
CA VAL A 293 -2.25 -7.65 -29.17
C VAL A 293 -3.31 -7.92 -30.24
N ARG A 294 -3.53 -7.01 -31.19
CA ARG A 294 -4.49 -7.23 -32.29
C ARG A 294 -4.08 -8.41 -33.18
N LYS A 295 -2.79 -8.61 -33.42
CA LYS A 295 -2.29 -9.78 -34.17
C LYS A 295 -2.57 -11.10 -33.43
N LEU A 296 -2.55 -11.07 -32.09
CA LEU A 296 -2.92 -12.22 -31.27
C LEU A 296 -4.44 -12.47 -31.32
N VAL A 297 -5.26 -11.42 -31.15
CA VAL A 297 -6.72 -11.52 -31.21
C VAL A 297 -7.24 -11.99 -32.58
N LYS A 298 -6.62 -11.56 -33.69
CA LYS A 298 -7.00 -11.97 -35.05
C LYS A 298 -6.58 -13.40 -35.43
N ARG A 299 -5.70 -14.03 -34.64
CA ARG A 299 -5.29 -15.44 -34.84
C ARG A 299 -6.19 -16.41 -34.09
N THR A 300 -7.12 -15.89 -33.29
CA THR A 300 -8.18 -16.61 -32.58
C THR A 300 -9.47 -16.52 -33.40
#